data_AF-A0AAW1QY40-F1
#
_entry.id   AF-A0AAW1QY40-F1
#
_cell.length_a   1.000
_cell.length_b   1.000
_cell.length_c   1.000
_cell.angle_alpha   90.00
_cell.angle_beta   90.00
_cell.angle_gamma   90.00
#
_symmetry.space_group_name_H-M   'P 1'
#
loop_
_entity.id
_entity.type
_entity.pdbx_description
1 polymer ?
#
loop_
_entity_poly.entity_id
_entity_poly.type
_entity_poly.pdbx_seq_one_letter_code
_entity_poly.pdbx_strand_id
1 'polypeptide(L)'
;MVAQVALKAADIAHLAAPQAIHRKWTALLTEEFFRQGDREKLLDMKVSPLMDRSDSAGIVKSQVGFFEIVALRLLRALLSSFPPPSQC
;
A
#
# COMPACT_ATOMS: atom_id res chain seq x y z
N MET A 1 6.38 4.29 -21.48
CA MET A 1 5.31 3.83 -20.58
C MET A 1 5.81 2.85 -19.51
N VAL A 2 6.62 1.84 -19.87
CA VAL A 2 7.15 0.82 -18.93
C VAL A 2 7.85 1.40 -17.70
N ALA A 3 8.77 2.37 -17.88
CA ALA A 3 9.49 2.99 -16.75
C ALA A 3 8.57 3.64 -15.71
N GLN A 4 7.45 4.24 -16.14
CA GLN A 4 6.49 4.83 -15.22
C GLN A 4 5.78 3.74 -14.41
N VAL A 5 5.36 2.64 -15.04
CA VAL A 5 4.71 1.53 -14.34
C VAL A 5 5.68 0.86 -13.36
N ALA A 6 6.94 0.66 -13.78
CA ALA A 6 7.99 0.12 -12.93
C ALA A 6 8.25 1.01 -11.70
N LEU A 7 8.27 2.34 -11.87
CA LEU A 7 8.44 3.27 -10.75
C LEU A 7 7.29 3.17 -9.74
N LYS A 8 6.03 3.11 -10.20
CA LYS A 8 4.89 2.90 -9.28
C LYS A 8 4.97 1.53 -8.58
N ALA A 9 5.41 0.49 -9.28
CA ALA A 9 5.54 -0.84 -8.69
C ALA A 9 6.65 -0.88 -7.63
N ALA A 10 7.75 -0.15 -7.85
CA ALA A 10 8.83 0.01 -6.89
C ALA A 10 8.37 0.72 -5.61
N ASP A 11 7.49 1.72 -5.72
CA ASP A 11 6.93 2.46 -4.57
C ASP A 11 6.20 1.55 -3.57
N ILE A 12 5.49 0.52 -4.08
CA ILE A 12 4.76 -0.45 -3.26
C ILE A 12 5.46 -1.82 -3.16
N ALA A 13 6.77 -1.90 -3.45
CA ALA A 13 7.49 -3.17 -3.54
C ALA A 13 7.51 -3.97 -2.21
N HIS A 14 7.32 -3.29 -1.07
CA HIS A 14 7.22 -3.95 0.24
C HIS A 14 6.07 -4.97 0.33
N LEU A 15 5.08 -4.90 -0.56
CA LEU A 15 3.97 -5.87 -0.66
C LEU A 15 4.40 -7.24 -1.20
N ALA A 16 5.49 -7.27 -1.97
CA ALA A 16 6.09 -8.51 -2.51
C ALA A 16 7.32 -8.95 -1.70
N ALA A 17 7.69 -8.21 -0.66
CA ALA A 17 8.84 -8.53 0.19
C ALA A 17 8.52 -9.70 1.16
N PRO A 18 9.56 -10.36 1.71
CA PRO A 18 9.38 -11.33 2.79
C PRO A 18 8.51 -10.78 3.92
N GLN A 19 7.71 -11.65 4.53
CA GLN A 19 6.66 -11.26 5.48
C GLN A 19 7.14 -10.35 6.61
N ALA A 20 8.34 -10.59 7.14
CA ALA A 20 8.93 -9.74 8.19
C ALA A 20 9.16 -8.29 7.72
N ILE A 21 9.64 -8.12 6.48
CA ILE A 21 9.88 -6.81 5.87
C ILE A 21 8.55 -6.13 5.58
N HIS A 22 7.61 -6.84 4.96
CA HIS A 22 6.27 -6.32 4.69
C HIS A 22 5.60 -5.80 5.97
N ARG A 23 5.57 -6.61 7.04
CA ARG A 23 4.97 -6.24 8.33
C ARG A 23 5.61 -4.99 8.94
N LYS A 24 6.94 -4.88 8.88
CA LYS A 24 7.66 -3.71 9.38
C LYS A 24 7.20 -2.44 8.68
N TRP A 25 7.17 -2.43 7.35
CA TRP A 25 6.77 -1.25 6.57
C TRP A 25 5.29 -0.91 6.76
N THR A 26 4.41 -1.91 6.75
CA THR A 26 2.97 -1.70 6.99
C THR A 26 2.69 -1.12 8.38
N ALA A 27 3.44 -1.54 9.41
CA ALA A 27 3.32 -0.99 10.76
C ALA A 27 3.77 0.48 10.83
N LEU A 28 4.87 0.83 10.15
CA LEU A 28 5.35 2.22 10.08
C LEU A 28 4.33 3.13 9.35
N LEU A 29 3.81 2.68 8.21
CA LEU A 29 2.79 3.42 7.46
C LEU A 29 1.49 3.60 8.28
N THR A 30 1.08 2.56 9.01
CA THR A 30 -0.09 2.61 9.89
C THR A 30 0.09 3.65 11.01
N GLU A 31 1.27 3.68 11.63
CA GLU A 31 1.60 4.69 12.64
C GLU A 31 1.60 6.11 12.05
N GLU A 32 2.09 6.30 10.82
CA GLU A 32 2.02 7.58 10.11
C GLU A 32 0.57 8.04 9.89
N PHE A 33 -0.31 7.14 9.45
CA PHE A 33 -1.74 7.42 9.30
C PHE A 33 -2.37 7.84 10.63
N PHE A 34 -2.06 7.12 11.71
CA PHE A 34 -2.59 7.46 13.02
C PHE A 34 -2.08 8.79 13.56
N ARG A 35 -0.84 9.18 13.26
CA ARG A 35 -0.33 10.50 13.62
C ARG A 35 -1.01 11.61 12.83
N GLN A 36 -1.32 11.37 11.57
CA GLN A 36 -2.11 12.31 10.78
C GLN A 36 -3.52 12.46 11.37
N GLY A 37 -4.20 11.35 11.67
CA GLY A 37 -5.54 11.39 12.26
C GLY A 37 -5.58 12.09 13.62
N ASP A 38 -4.58 11.88 14.48
CA ASP A 38 -4.45 12.63 15.74
C ASP A 38 -4.32 14.14 15.49
N ARG A 39 -3.51 14.54 14.50
CA ARG A 39 -3.35 15.95 14.13
C ARG A 39 -4.62 16.55 13.56
N GLU A 40 -5.38 15.80 12.77
CA GLU A 40 -6.68 16.21 12.26
C GLU A 40 -7.67 16.43 13.43
N LYS A 41 -7.71 15.52 14.42
CA LYS A 41 -8.53 15.70 15.64
C LYS A 41 -8.15 16.96 16.42
N LEU A 42 -6.85 17.20 16.60
CA LEU A 42 -6.36 18.39 17.32
C LEU A 42 -6.72 19.71 16.64
N LEU A 43 -6.87 19.69 15.32
CA LEU A 43 -7.26 20.85 14.51
C LEU A 43 -8.77 20.97 14.33
N ASP A 44 -9.57 20.17 15.06
CA ASP A 44 -11.03 20.08 14.91
C ASP A 44 -11.48 19.77 13.47
N MET A 45 -10.67 19.00 12.75
CA MET A 45 -10.96 18.54 11.41
C MET A 45 -11.59 17.14 11.44
N LYS A 46 -12.40 16.84 10.41
CA LYS A 46 -12.86 15.48 10.18
C LYS A 46 -11.65 14.57 9.92
N VAL A 47 -11.52 13.52 10.71
CA VAL A 47 -10.47 12.51 10.55
C VAL A 47 -10.63 11.78 9.22
N SER A 48 -9.53 11.70 8.49
CA SER A 48 -9.43 11.02 7.21
C SER A 48 -9.68 9.52 7.35
N PRO A 49 -10.25 8.85 6.33
CA PRO A 49 -10.49 7.41 6.37
C PRO A 49 -9.22 6.63 6.72
N LEU A 50 -9.37 5.58 7.54
CA LEU A 50 -8.29 4.71 8.02
C LEU A 50 -7.27 5.36 8.96
N MET A 51 -7.40 6.66 9.26
CA MET A 51 -6.44 7.38 10.11
C MET A 51 -6.84 7.44 11.58
N ASP A 52 -7.98 6.86 11.95
CA ASP A 52 -8.38 6.76 13.35
C ASP A 52 -7.84 5.49 14.02
N ARG A 53 -6.93 5.67 14.99
CA ARG A 53 -6.36 4.57 15.78
C ARG A 53 -7.39 3.84 16.66
N SER A 54 -8.53 4.45 16.98
CA SER A 54 -9.61 3.72 17.66
C SER A 54 -10.36 2.74 16.75
N ASP A 55 -10.20 2.86 15.42
CA ASP A 55 -10.73 1.92 14.43
C ASP A 55 -9.60 1.21 13.66
N SER A 56 -8.73 0.52 14.41
CA SER A 56 -7.62 -0.25 13.82
C SER A 56 -8.08 -1.41 12.93
N ALA A 57 -9.32 -1.88 13.09
CA ALA A 57 -9.91 -2.93 12.25
C ALA A 57 -10.09 -2.48 10.80
N GLY A 58 -10.34 -1.18 10.57
CA GLY A 58 -10.45 -0.59 9.24
C GLY A 58 -9.18 -0.77 8.40
N ILE A 59 -8.00 -0.54 9.00
CA ILE A 59 -6.70 -0.70 8.31
C ILE A 59 -6.45 -2.15 7.90
N VAL A 60 -6.71 -3.10 8.78
CA VAL A 60 -6.47 -4.53 8.47
C VAL A 60 -7.35 -4.98 7.31
N LYS A 61 -8.62 -4.57 7.29
CA LYS A 61 -9.55 -4.88 6.21
C LYS A 61 -9.16 -4.18 4.90
N SER A 62 -8.67 -2.94 4.97
CA SER A 62 -8.30 -2.18 3.77
C SER A 62 -7.09 -2.77 3.04
N GLN A 63 -6.20 -3.49 3.75
CA GLN A 63 -5.05 -4.17 3.11
C GLN A 63 -5.51 -5.15 2.01
N VAL A 64 -6.56 -5.95 2.26
CA VAL A 64 -7.07 -6.91 1.25
C VAL A 64 -7.51 -6.17 -0.01
N GLY A 65 -8.30 -5.11 0.15
CA GLY A 65 -8.74 -4.27 -0.98
C GLY A 65 -7.57 -3.60 -1.71
N PHE A 66 -6.53 -3.16 -0.98
CA PHE A 66 -5.34 -2.57 -1.58
C PHE A 66 -4.59 -3.57 -2.47
N PHE A 67 -4.44 -4.82 -2.01
CA PHE A 67 -3.84 -5.89 -2.81
C PHE A 67 -4.64 -6.16 -4.09
N GLU A 68 -5.95 -6.30 -3.98
CA GLU A 68 -6.82 -6.63 -5.11
C GLU A 68 -6.92 -5.52 -6.15
N ILE A 69 -7.07 -4.27 -5.69
CA ILE A 69 -7.41 -3.13 -6.55
C ILE A 69 -6.16 -2.38 -7.02
N VAL A 70 -5.08 -2.34 -6.22
CA VAL A 70 -3.87 -1.56 -6.57
C VAL A 70 -2.74 -2.50 -6.94
N ALA A 71 -2.29 -3.33 -5.98
CA ALA A 71 -1.03 -4.06 -6.13
C ALA A 71 -1.06 -5.08 -7.28
N LEU A 72 -2.06 -5.95 -7.32
CA LEU A 72 -2.17 -6.99 -8.35
C LEU A 72 -2.36 -6.40 -9.75
N ARG A 73 -3.15 -5.33 -9.89
CA ARG A 73 -3.36 -4.67 -11.18
C ARG A 73 -2.07 -4.04 -11.70
N LEU A 74 -1.32 -3.37 -10.82
CA LEU A 74 -0.06 -2.73 -11.18
C LEU A 74 1.01 -3.76 -11.57
N LEU A 75 1.12 -4.85 -10.81
CA LEU A 75 2.06 -5.93 -11.11
C LEU A 75 1.73 -6.60 -12.45
N ARG A 76 0.45 -6.88 -12.72
CA ARG A 76 0.02 -7.43 -14.02
C ARG A 76 0.37 -6.51 -15.19
N ALA A 77 0.15 -5.20 -15.04
CA ALA A 77 0.51 -4.22 -16.05
C ALA A 77 2.03 -4.12 -16.29
N LEU A 78 2.83 -4.32 -15.24
CA LEU A 78 4.28 -4.39 -15.37
C LEU A 78 4.70 -5.65 -16.13
N LEU A 79 4.18 -6.82 -15.73
CA LEU A 79 4.52 -8.10 -16.34
C LEU A 79 4.09 -8.20 -17.80
N SER A 80 2.96 -7.63 -18.18
CA SER A 80 2.50 -7.61 -19.58
C SER A 80 3.40 -6.79 -20.51
N SER A 81 4.35 -6.02 -19.96
CA SER A 81 5.32 -5.25 -20.74
C SER A 81 6.58 -6.05 -21.10
N PHE A 82 6.73 -7.28 -20.60
CA PHE A 82 7.87 -8.16 -20.86
C PHE A 82 7.41 -9.47 -21.52
N PRO A 83 8.26 -10.12 -22.34
CA PRO A 83 7.95 -11.44 -22.87
C PRO A 83 7.76 -12.45 -21.73
N PRO A 84 6.92 -13.47 -21.94
CA PRO A 84 6.69 -14.51 -20.94
C PRO A 84 8.00 -15.26 -20.63
N PRO A 85 8.17 -15.80 -19.41
CA PRO A 85 9.41 -16.45 -18.97
C PRO A 85 9.85 -17.63 -19.85
N SER A 86 8.95 -18.21 -20.65
CA SER A 86 9.25 -19.31 -21.58
C SER A 86 9.90 -18.87 -22.89
N GLN A 87 10.12 -17.56 -23.10
CA GLN A 87 10.72 -16.99 -24.31
C GLN A 87 12.05 -16.28 -24.04
N CYS A 88 12.67 -16.53 -22.88
CA CYS A 88 14.02 -16.07 -22.52
C CYS A 88 15.03 -17.24 -22.54
#